data_AF-A0A6A5YU55-F1
#
_entry.id   AF-A0A6A5YU55-F1
#
_cell.length_a   1.000
_cell.length_b   1.000
_cell.length_c   1.000
_cell.angle_alpha   90.00
_cell.angle_beta   90.00
_cell.angle_gamma   90.00
#
_symmetry.space_group_name_H-M   'P 1'
#
loop_
_entity.id
_entity.type
_entity.pdbx_description
1 polymer ?
#
loop_
_entity_poly.entity_id
_entity_poly.type
_entity_poly.pdbx_seq_one_letter_code
_entity_poly.pdbx_strand_id
1 'polypeptide(L)'
;MQDPYFISTRLLNYQIKHAEKTRTSIKGRPFLVLVLPAVPKEQIHVLENEGATIVHIEPLKLPQGLFDKQFVENSRFRDVLSKLRLWQLVQYEKIVYLDADSFLLENLDGLFLDPKMSDIQKTKLPLGQRNATKKVLLPKQYLMGASADTYGDQTEWEQPGHVNYLCACFMLFAPSLAMFDYYMDVLTSPSDTSPLKNAAYPEQDLLIYVHRQEGPMPYRRIPVSWSANDGEMADELALLGGVKSLHVKGWNGAEGGNVANDKWRGEWRKLVDEMNLYYRVLQMHTVNADERITD
;
A
#
# COMPACT_ATOMS: atom_id res chain seq x y z
N MET A 1 -21.11 8.46 1.97
CA MET A 1 -20.64 7.70 3.15
C MET A 1 -20.68 6.17 2.99
N GLN A 2 -21.37 5.58 1.99
CA GLN A 2 -21.44 4.10 1.82
C GLN A 2 -20.36 3.54 0.85
N ASP A 3 -19.41 4.35 0.45
CA ASP A 3 -18.31 3.91 -0.40
C ASP A 3 -17.43 2.91 0.37
N PRO A 4 -17.28 1.65 -0.11
CA PRO A 4 -16.56 0.62 0.62
C PRO A 4 -15.06 0.92 0.79
N TYR A 5 -14.42 1.62 -0.15
CA TYR A 5 -13.00 1.98 -0.03
C TYR A 5 -12.81 3.07 1.02
N PHE A 6 -13.75 4.03 1.08
CA PHE A 6 -13.78 5.03 2.13
C PHE A 6 -13.98 4.39 3.52
N ILE A 7 -14.94 3.46 3.66
CA ILE A 7 -15.17 2.73 4.92
C ILE A 7 -13.92 1.95 5.32
N SER A 8 -13.29 1.26 4.38
CA SER A 8 -12.09 0.46 4.65
C SER A 8 -10.87 1.34 5.00
N THR A 9 -10.76 2.55 4.41
CA THR A 9 -9.74 3.53 4.80
C THR A 9 -9.96 4.05 6.23
N ARG A 10 -11.22 4.31 6.63
CA ARG A 10 -11.57 4.64 8.02
C ARG A 10 -11.20 3.49 8.96
N LEU A 11 -11.46 2.24 8.54
CA LEU A 11 -11.13 1.06 9.31
C LEU A 11 -9.62 0.97 9.55
N LEU A 12 -8.79 1.14 8.52
CA LEU A 12 -7.33 1.16 8.68
C LEU A 12 -6.87 2.26 9.64
N ASN A 13 -7.45 3.46 9.53
CA ASN A 13 -7.16 4.57 10.45
C ASN A 13 -7.47 4.18 11.91
N TYR A 14 -8.66 3.61 12.16
CA TYR A 14 -9.05 3.11 13.47
C TYR A 14 -8.12 2.01 13.98
N GLN A 15 -7.82 1.02 13.14
CA GLN A 15 -6.99 -0.12 13.49
C GLN A 15 -5.58 0.32 13.89
N ILE A 16 -4.95 1.20 13.12
CA ILE A 16 -3.58 1.63 13.36
C ILE A 16 -3.47 2.58 14.55
N LYS A 17 -4.51 3.39 14.83
CA LYS A 17 -4.43 4.42 15.87
C LYS A 17 -5.03 4.00 17.21
N HIS A 18 -6.06 3.15 17.20
CA HIS A 18 -6.98 3.02 18.33
C HIS A 18 -7.24 1.57 18.75
N ALA A 19 -7.46 0.66 17.79
CA ALA A 19 -7.85 -0.72 18.08
C ALA A 19 -6.80 -1.44 18.92
N GLU A 20 -7.23 -2.10 20.01
CA GLU A 20 -6.32 -2.70 20.98
C GLU A 20 -5.32 -3.69 20.38
N LYS A 21 -5.78 -4.49 19.41
CA LYS A 21 -5.03 -5.57 18.79
C LYS A 21 -4.02 -5.10 17.72
N THR A 22 -4.34 -4.03 17.00
CA THR A 22 -3.62 -3.63 15.78
C THR A 22 -2.93 -2.27 15.90
N ARG A 23 -3.28 -1.45 16.91
CA ARG A 23 -2.72 -0.10 17.07
C ARG A 23 -1.21 -0.12 17.15
N THR A 24 -0.58 0.88 16.55
CA THR A 24 0.87 1.05 16.63
C THR A 24 1.28 1.46 18.05
N SER A 25 2.33 0.83 18.55
CA SER A 25 3.03 1.24 19.78
C SER A 25 4.10 2.30 19.49
N ILE A 26 4.42 2.51 18.22
CA ILE A 26 5.46 3.44 17.79
C ILE A 26 4.93 4.88 17.90
N LYS A 27 5.38 5.61 18.91
CA LYS A 27 4.86 6.95 19.26
C LYS A 27 5.04 7.97 18.14
N GLY A 28 4.03 8.80 17.87
CA GLY A 28 4.14 9.93 16.93
C GLY A 28 4.22 9.51 15.45
N ARG A 29 3.79 8.29 15.10
CA ARG A 29 3.72 7.83 13.71
C ARG A 29 2.31 8.12 13.16
N PRO A 30 2.17 8.97 12.14
CA PRO A 30 0.87 9.28 11.57
C PRO A 30 0.37 8.14 10.68
N PHE A 31 -0.96 8.02 10.57
CA PHE A 31 -1.59 7.28 9.47
C PHE A 31 -1.82 8.26 8.32
N LEU A 32 -1.19 7.99 7.17
CA LEU A 32 -1.23 8.88 6.01
C LEU A 32 -2.31 8.41 5.04
N VAL A 33 -3.18 9.32 4.59
CA VAL A 33 -4.13 9.06 3.52
C VAL A 33 -3.81 9.98 2.35
N LEU A 34 -3.35 9.38 1.24
CA LEU A 34 -3.06 10.12 0.02
C LEU A 34 -4.36 10.34 -0.76
N VAL A 35 -4.70 11.58 -1.04
CA VAL A 35 -5.96 11.94 -1.70
C VAL A 35 -5.69 12.64 -3.04
N LEU A 36 -6.30 12.12 -4.09
CA LEU A 36 -6.35 12.78 -5.41
C LEU A 36 -7.48 13.83 -5.43
N PRO A 37 -7.45 14.80 -6.37
CA PRO A 37 -8.46 15.86 -6.44
C PRO A 37 -9.91 15.37 -6.60
N ALA A 38 -10.11 14.16 -7.12
CA ALA A 38 -11.43 13.56 -7.32
C ALA A 38 -12.06 13.01 -6.03
N VAL A 39 -11.30 12.87 -4.93
CA VAL A 39 -11.83 12.35 -3.66
C VAL A 39 -12.82 13.36 -3.07
N PRO A 40 -14.05 12.95 -2.69
CA PRO A 40 -15.05 13.87 -2.14
C PRO A 40 -14.57 14.57 -0.85
N LYS A 41 -14.71 15.90 -0.79
CA LYS A 41 -14.27 16.72 0.36
C LYS A 41 -14.87 16.27 1.70
N GLU A 42 -16.12 15.80 1.69
CA GLU A 42 -16.80 15.28 2.88
C GLU A 42 -16.09 14.04 3.46
N GLN A 43 -15.59 13.15 2.59
CA GLN A 43 -14.82 11.99 3.02
C GLN A 43 -13.48 12.40 3.62
N ILE A 44 -12.80 13.36 3.00
CA ILE A 44 -11.53 13.92 3.49
C ILE A 44 -11.73 14.49 4.90
N HIS A 45 -12.77 15.32 5.09
CA HIS A 45 -13.07 15.93 6.38
C HIS A 45 -13.36 14.92 7.49
N VAL A 46 -14.08 13.84 7.18
CA VAL A 46 -14.31 12.75 8.15
C VAL A 46 -12.99 12.11 8.57
N LEU A 47 -12.12 11.78 7.61
CA LEU A 47 -10.82 11.16 7.91
C LEU A 47 -9.91 12.08 8.74
N GLU A 48 -9.89 13.38 8.45
CA GLU A 48 -9.17 14.39 9.25
C GLU A 48 -9.68 14.44 10.69
N ASN A 49 -11.01 14.50 10.87
CA ASN A 49 -11.63 14.54 12.19
C ASN A 49 -11.39 13.24 12.98
N GLU A 50 -11.23 12.11 12.30
CA GLU A 50 -10.84 10.83 12.87
C GLU A 50 -9.32 10.70 13.09
N GLY A 51 -8.55 11.78 12.85
CA GLY A 51 -7.14 11.87 13.17
C GLY A 51 -6.19 11.26 12.13
N ALA A 52 -6.68 10.98 10.91
CA ALA A 52 -5.82 10.66 9.79
C ALA A 52 -5.06 11.92 9.32
N THR A 53 -3.83 11.74 8.84
CA THR A 53 -3.06 12.82 8.21
C THR A 53 -3.31 12.78 6.70
N ILE A 54 -4.00 13.79 6.18
CA ILE A 54 -4.30 13.89 4.76
C ILE A 54 -3.10 14.43 4.00
N VAL A 55 -2.75 13.75 2.92
CA VAL A 55 -1.69 14.14 2.01
C VAL A 55 -2.31 14.34 0.63
N HIS A 56 -2.56 15.59 0.26
CA HIS A 56 -3.04 15.92 -1.07
C HIS A 56 -1.95 15.64 -2.10
N ILE A 57 -2.27 14.85 -3.12
CA ILE A 57 -1.38 14.52 -4.22
C ILE A 57 -2.04 14.86 -5.55
N GLU A 58 -1.21 15.14 -6.55
CA GLU A 58 -1.64 15.37 -7.92
C GLU A 58 -1.35 14.16 -8.80
N PRO A 59 -2.22 13.86 -9.80
CA PRO A 59 -1.92 12.88 -10.82
C PRO A 59 -0.52 13.09 -11.43
N LEU A 60 0.13 12.00 -11.85
CA LEU A 60 1.38 12.15 -12.60
C LEU A 60 1.14 12.86 -13.92
N LYS A 61 2.09 13.74 -14.28
CA LYS A 61 2.15 14.37 -15.60
C LYS A 61 2.97 13.47 -16.51
N LEU A 62 2.29 12.74 -17.40
CA LEU A 62 2.92 11.79 -18.31
C LEU A 62 2.88 12.32 -19.75
N PRO A 63 3.90 12.02 -20.58
CA PRO A 63 3.89 12.37 -22.00
C PRO A 63 2.64 11.80 -22.71
N GLN A 64 2.12 12.56 -23.68
CA GLN A 64 1.01 12.09 -24.51
C GLN A 64 1.43 10.88 -25.34
N GLY A 65 0.56 9.88 -25.43
CA GLY A 65 0.82 8.66 -26.20
C GLY A 65 1.77 7.67 -25.51
N LEU A 66 2.12 7.89 -24.24
CA LEU A 66 2.90 6.91 -23.46
C LEU A 66 2.16 5.56 -23.32
N PHE A 67 0.84 5.64 -23.25
CA PHE A 67 -0.06 4.50 -23.20
C PHE A 67 -1.03 4.57 -24.38
N ASP A 68 -1.45 3.41 -24.89
CA ASP A 68 -2.49 3.33 -25.93
C ASP A 68 -3.79 4.00 -25.41
N LYS A 69 -4.59 4.61 -26.30
CA LYS A 69 -5.84 5.28 -25.90
C LYS A 69 -6.79 4.33 -25.19
N GLN A 70 -6.93 3.09 -25.65
CA GLN A 70 -7.74 2.06 -24.95
C GLN A 70 -7.17 1.71 -23.56
N PHE A 71 -5.85 1.82 -23.39
CA PHE A 71 -5.17 1.66 -22.11
C PHE A 71 -5.42 2.83 -21.16
N VAL A 72 -5.55 4.06 -21.67
CA VAL A 72 -5.82 5.29 -20.88
C VAL A 72 -7.31 5.47 -20.58
N GLU A 73 -8.20 5.10 -21.51
CA GLU A 73 -9.65 5.29 -21.40
C GLU A 73 -10.28 4.52 -20.23
N ASN A 74 -9.59 3.51 -19.70
CA ASN A 74 -10.02 2.76 -18.52
C ASN A 74 -9.82 3.48 -17.17
N SER A 75 -9.42 4.77 -17.16
CA SER A 75 -9.36 5.75 -16.04
C SER A 75 -8.60 5.38 -14.75
N ARG A 76 -8.75 4.16 -14.23
CA ARG A 76 -8.08 3.63 -13.02
C ARG A 76 -6.56 3.64 -13.14
N PHE A 77 -6.02 3.45 -14.34
CA PHE A 77 -4.57 3.33 -14.55
C PHE A 77 -3.77 4.61 -14.26
N ARG A 78 -4.30 5.77 -14.66
CA ARG A 78 -3.61 7.05 -14.43
C ARG A 78 -3.55 7.37 -12.94
N ASP A 79 -4.62 7.07 -12.22
CA ASP A 79 -4.73 7.35 -10.80
C ASP A 79 -3.83 6.40 -10.00
N VAL A 80 -3.78 5.12 -10.39
CA VAL A 80 -2.94 4.11 -9.74
C VAL A 80 -1.44 4.42 -9.87
N LEU A 81 -0.98 4.96 -11.00
CA LEU A 81 0.42 5.43 -11.12
C LEU A 81 0.75 6.56 -10.14
N SER A 82 -0.25 7.28 -9.63
CA SER A 82 -0.02 8.31 -8.60
C SER A 82 0.47 7.73 -7.28
N LYS A 83 0.44 6.40 -7.07
CA LYS A 83 1.17 5.72 -5.98
C LYS A 83 2.66 6.10 -5.98
N LEU A 84 3.29 6.41 -7.12
CA LEU A 84 4.68 6.84 -7.16
C LEU A 84 4.96 8.12 -6.34
N ARG A 85 3.93 8.94 -6.09
CA ARG A 85 4.03 10.12 -5.20
C ARG A 85 4.46 9.75 -3.77
N LEU A 86 4.27 8.52 -3.35
CA LEU A 86 4.75 7.99 -2.06
C LEU A 86 6.25 8.21 -1.86
N TRP A 87 7.06 8.09 -2.91
CA TRP A 87 8.51 8.30 -2.82
C TRP A 87 8.92 9.76 -2.67
N GLN A 88 7.99 10.71 -2.86
CA GLN A 88 8.24 12.12 -2.62
C GLN A 88 8.00 12.53 -1.16
N LEU A 89 7.46 11.63 -0.32
CA LEU A 89 7.20 11.88 1.10
C LEU A 89 8.46 11.78 1.95
N VAL A 90 9.51 12.49 1.54
CA VAL A 90 10.88 12.45 2.12
C VAL A 90 10.99 13.02 3.52
N GLN A 91 9.91 13.56 4.08
CA GLN A 91 9.81 13.88 5.50
C GLN A 91 9.69 12.64 6.39
N TYR A 92 9.42 11.45 5.81
CA TYR A 92 9.35 10.18 6.52
C TYR A 92 10.55 9.30 6.18
N GLU A 93 11.11 8.64 7.19
CA GLU A 93 12.26 7.74 7.03
C GLU A 93 11.86 6.43 6.33
N LYS A 94 10.74 5.84 6.75
CA LYS A 94 10.18 4.57 6.24
C LYS A 94 8.66 4.66 6.23
N ILE A 95 8.04 4.00 5.26
CA ILE A 95 6.59 3.90 5.12
C ILE A 95 6.23 2.44 4.88
N VAL A 96 5.22 1.95 5.61
CA VAL A 96 4.46 0.76 5.22
C VAL A 96 3.21 1.24 4.49
N TYR A 97 3.06 0.84 3.24
CA TYR A 97 1.90 1.13 2.40
C TYR A 97 0.94 -0.06 2.42
N LEU A 98 -0.35 0.27 2.43
CA LEU A 98 -1.49 -0.66 2.41
C LEU A 98 -2.47 -0.15 1.35
N ASP A 99 -2.96 -1.02 0.47
CA ASP A 99 -4.12 -0.69 -0.37
C ASP A 99 -5.39 -0.54 0.49
N ALA A 100 -6.31 0.32 0.05
CA ALA A 100 -7.47 0.73 0.83
C ALA A 100 -8.47 -0.40 1.11
N ASP A 101 -8.43 -1.49 0.36
CA ASP A 101 -9.19 -2.72 0.58
C ASP A 101 -8.43 -3.77 1.42
N SER A 102 -7.48 -3.29 2.24
CA SER A 102 -6.85 -4.11 3.26
C SER A 102 -7.47 -3.90 4.64
N PHE A 103 -7.36 -4.90 5.51
CA PHE A 103 -7.59 -4.74 6.95
C PHE A 103 -6.59 -5.56 7.77
N LEU A 104 -6.37 -5.12 9.00
CA LEU A 104 -5.37 -5.70 9.90
C LEU A 104 -6.01 -6.75 10.83
N LEU A 105 -5.25 -7.79 11.12
CA LEU A 105 -5.57 -8.79 12.14
C LEU A 105 -4.62 -8.68 13.34
N GLU A 106 -3.41 -8.19 13.14
CA GLU A 106 -2.40 -7.97 14.17
C GLU A 106 -1.63 -6.67 13.92
N ASN A 107 -0.91 -6.20 14.94
CA ASN A 107 -0.02 -5.05 14.84
C ASN A 107 1.12 -5.28 13.80
N LEU A 108 1.44 -4.20 13.05
CA LEU A 108 2.44 -4.19 11.98
C LEU A 108 3.81 -3.60 12.37
N ASP A 109 4.02 -3.18 13.62
CA ASP A 109 5.23 -2.45 14.05
C ASP A 109 6.52 -3.20 13.76
N GLY A 110 6.48 -4.54 13.82
CA GLY A 110 7.66 -5.37 13.56
C GLY A 110 8.26 -5.19 12.17
N LEU A 111 7.51 -4.70 11.17
CA LEU A 111 8.09 -4.33 9.86
C LEU A 111 9.06 -3.17 9.94
N PHE A 112 8.85 -2.23 10.87
CA PHE A 112 9.75 -1.10 11.10
C PHE A 112 10.91 -1.47 12.02
N LEU A 113 10.71 -2.44 12.91
CA LEU A 113 11.64 -2.77 13.99
C LEU A 113 12.57 -3.94 13.66
N ASP A 114 12.18 -4.85 12.77
CA ASP A 114 13.03 -5.97 12.34
C ASP A 114 14.07 -5.46 11.31
N PRO A 115 15.38 -5.49 11.62
CA PRO A 115 16.42 -5.10 10.67
C PRO A 115 16.40 -5.95 9.39
N LYS A 116 15.98 -7.23 9.50
CA LYS A 116 15.84 -8.10 8.32
C LYS A 116 14.86 -7.55 7.32
N MET A 117 13.84 -6.80 7.75
CA MET A 117 12.84 -6.16 6.90
C MET A 117 13.14 -4.69 6.61
N SER A 118 13.68 -3.97 7.59
CA SER A 118 13.71 -2.50 7.57
C SER A 118 15.08 -1.89 7.29
N ASP A 119 16.16 -2.68 7.20
CA ASP A 119 17.48 -2.16 6.91
C ASP A 119 17.57 -1.63 5.48
N ILE A 120 18.18 -0.46 5.34
CA ILE A 120 18.50 0.18 4.07
C ILE A 120 19.41 -0.75 3.25
N GLN A 121 18.99 -1.01 2.01
CA GLN A 121 19.73 -1.76 1.01
C GLN A 121 20.67 -0.84 0.23
N LYS A 122 21.80 -1.41 -0.22
CA LYS A 122 22.71 -0.73 -1.14
C LYS A 122 22.37 -1.11 -2.57
N THR A 123 22.37 -0.13 -3.47
CA THR A 123 22.20 -0.39 -4.90
C THR A 123 23.39 -1.18 -5.42
N LYS A 124 23.12 -2.33 -6.04
CA LYS A 124 24.08 -3.15 -6.78
C LYS A 124 24.43 -2.42 -8.08
N LEU A 125 25.31 -1.44 -8.03
CA LEU A 125 25.90 -0.93 -9.26
C LEU A 125 26.79 -2.04 -9.86
N PRO A 126 26.67 -2.39 -11.14
CA PRO A 126 27.78 -3.02 -11.83
C PRO A 126 28.96 -2.03 -11.75
N LEU A 127 30.07 -2.44 -11.15
CA LEU A 127 31.32 -1.67 -11.17
C LEU A 127 31.57 -1.18 -12.61
N GLY A 128 31.59 0.14 -12.81
CA GLY A 128 31.99 0.75 -14.08
C GLY A 128 30.92 1.05 -15.12
N GLN A 129 29.62 0.83 -14.87
CA GLN A 129 28.57 1.26 -15.81
C GLN A 129 27.78 2.47 -15.30
N ARG A 130 27.92 3.62 -15.99
CA ARG A 130 26.76 4.51 -16.19
C ARG A 130 25.74 3.70 -16.97
N ASN A 131 24.45 3.81 -16.63
CA ASN A 131 23.42 3.33 -17.54
C ASN A 131 23.50 4.21 -18.78
N ALA A 132 24.20 3.75 -19.84
CA ALA A 132 24.65 4.59 -20.96
C ALA A 132 23.49 5.24 -21.75
N THR A 133 22.26 4.81 -21.47
CA THR A 133 21.02 5.24 -22.14
C THR A 133 20.04 6.00 -21.23
N LYS A 134 20.28 6.10 -19.90
CA LYS A 134 19.33 6.73 -18.96
C LYS A 134 19.89 8.02 -18.38
N LYS A 135 19.06 9.08 -18.37
CA LYS A 135 19.50 10.43 -17.96
C LYS A 135 19.61 10.58 -16.43
N VAL A 136 19.03 9.65 -15.67
CA VAL A 136 18.96 9.71 -14.19
C VAL A 136 19.86 8.66 -13.54
N LEU A 137 20.58 9.09 -12.50
CA LEU A 137 21.42 8.21 -11.69
C LEU A 137 20.56 7.39 -10.73
N LEU A 138 20.89 6.11 -10.57
CA LEU A 138 20.31 5.27 -9.52
C LEU A 138 20.64 5.85 -8.13
N PRO A 139 19.72 5.78 -7.17
CA PRO A 139 20.05 6.12 -5.79
C PRO A 139 21.14 5.18 -5.27
N LYS A 140 22.05 5.67 -4.40
CA LYS A 140 23.13 4.84 -3.82
C LYS A 140 22.60 3.77 -2.87
N GLN A 141 21.49 4.09 -2.22
CA GLN A 141 20.83 3.27 -1.21
C GLN A 141 19.32 3.43 -1.33
N TYR A 142 18.58 2.40 -0.94
CA TYR A 142 17.14 2.36 -1.02
C TYR A 142 16.59 1.39 0.03
N LEU A 143 15.30 1.45 0.30
CA LEU A 143 14.60 0.37 1.00
C LEU A 143 13.40 0.03 0.13
N MET A 144 13.27 -1.24 -0.23
CA MET A 144 12.10 -1.74 -0.92
C MET A 144 11.85 -3.18 -0.47
N GLY A 145 10.83 -3.36 0.36
CA GLY A 145 10.24 -4.64 0.69
C GLY A 145 8.80 -4.68 0.19
N ALA A 146 8.34 -5.84 -0.24
CA ALA A 146 6.95 -6.04 -0.65
C ALA A 146 6.50 -7.48 -0.42
N SER A 147 5.21 -7.67 -0.18
CA SER A 147 4.63 -9.02 -0.18
C SER A 147 4.62 -9.61 -1.58
N ALA A 148 4.40 -10.91 -1.68
CA ALA A 148 4.05 -11.53 -2.94
C ALA A 148 2.59 -11.22 -3.28
N ASP A 149 2.29 -10.96 -4.54
CA ASP A 149 0.91 -11.00 -5.04
C ASP A 149 0.61 -12.44 -5.43
N THR A 150 -0.32 -13.02 -4.70
CA THR A 150 -0.55 -14.46 -4.59
C THR A 150 -1.97 -14.78 -5.04
N TYR A 151 -2.19 -15.89 -5.73
CA TYR A 151 -3.52 -16.39 -6.07
C TYR A 151 -3.63 -17.86 -5.67
N GLY A 152 -4.73 -18.26 -5.05
CA GLY A 152 -4.94 -19.64 -4.58
C GLY A 152 -4.16 -20.00 -3.32
N ASP A 153 -3.71 -21.24 -3.20
CA ASP A 153 -2.99 -21.75 -2.02
C ASP A 153 -1.69 -20.97 -1.79
N GLN A 154 -1.66 -20.29 -0.65
CA GLN A 154 -0.63 -19.37 -0.22
C GLN A 154 0.64 -20.08 0.27
N THR A 155 0.56 -21.36 0.64
CA THR A 155 1.71 -22.12 1.17
C THR A 155 2.79 -22.37 0.13
N GLU A 156 2.41 -22.53 -1.14
CA GLU A 156 3.35 -22.74 -2.25
C GLU A 156 4.24 -21.50 -2.49
N TRP A 157 3.73 -20.31 -2.18
CA TRP A 157 4.45 -19.04 -2.38
C TRP A 157 5.61 -18.84 -1.42
N GLU A 158 5.66 -19.59 -0.31
CA GLU A 158 6.77 -19.61 0.65
C GLU A 158 7.85 -20.65 0.29
N GLN A 159 7.59 -21.52 -0.70
CA GLN A 159 8.55 -22.55 -1.09
C GLN A 159 9.73 -21.98 -1.89
N PRO A 160 10.96 -22.48 -1.68
CA PRO A 160 12.12 -22.09 -2.48
C PRO A 160 11.86 -22.31 -3.98
N GLY A 161 12.14 -21.28 -4.80
CA GLY A 161 12.00 -21.36 -6.25
C GLY A 161 10.65 -20.89 -6.80
N HIS A 162 9.69 -20.53 -5.94
CA HIS A 162 8.47 -19.89 -6.39
C HIS A 162 8.77 -18.54 -7.04
N VAL A 163 7.99 -18.18 -8.08
CA VAL A 163 8.14 -16.89 -8.75
C VAL A 163 7.85 -15.76 -7.76
N ASN A 164 8.82 -14.86 -7.63
CA ASN A 164 8.74 -13.67 -6.79
C ASN A 164 7.99 -12.56 -7.53
N TYR A 165 6.66 -12.54 -7.39
CA TYR A 165 5.80 -11.52 -8.00
C TYR A 165 5.45 -10.45 -6.95
N LEU A 166 6.07 -9.27 -7.04
CA LEU A 166 5.89 -8.18 -6.08
C LEU A 166 4.44 -7.67 -6.09
N CYS A 167 3.82 -7.54 -4.92
CA CYS A 167 2.55 -6.83 -4.78
C CYS A 167 2.77 -5.33 -4.53
N ALA A 168 2.11 -4.48 -5.31
CA ALA A 168 2.02 -3.04 -5.07
C ALA A 168 0.91 -2.67 -4.05
N CYS A 169 0.38 -3.66 -3.33
CA CYS A 169 -0.66 -3.53 -2.31
C CYS A 169 -0.13 -3.49 -0.87
N PHE A 170 1.06 -4.07 -0.62
CA PHE A 170 1.67 -4.14 0.71
C PHE A 170 3.19 -3.99 0.58
N MET A 171 3.70 -2.81 0.94
CA MET A 171 5.11 -2.45 0.69
C MET A 171 5.73 -1.76 1.91
N LEU A 172 7.00 -2.06 2.19
CA LEU A 172 7.84 -1.32 3.12
C LEU A 172 8.95 -0.62 2.33
N PHE A 173 9.00 0.70 2.34
CA PHE A 173 10.02 1.43 1.58
C PHE A 173 10.50 2.69 2.30
N ALA A 174 11.65 3.20 1.87
CA ALA A 174 12.15 4.51 2.25
C ALA A 174 11.86 5.50 1.11
N PRO A 175 11.07 6.57 1.35
CA PRO A 175 10.87 7.63 0.37
C PRO A 175 12.20 8.22 -0.12
N SER A 176 12.28 8.54 -1.41
CA SER A 176 13.48 9.08 -2.04
C SER A 176 13.14 9.78 -3.35
N LEU A 177 13.45 11.07 -3.46
CA LEU A 177 13.30 11.83 -4.70
C LEU A 177 14.14 11.22 -5.84
N ALA A 178 15.35 10.74 -5.55
CA ALA A 178 16.18 10.08 -6.55
C ALA A 178 15.55 8.77 -7.07
N MET A 179 14.86 8.02 -6.21
CA MET A 179 14.12 6.85 -6.64
C MET A 179 12.88 7.24 -7.47
N PHE A 180 12.14 8.26 -7.03
CA PHE A 180 11.02 8.82 -7.79
C PHE A 180 11.44 9.25 -9.21
N ASP A 181 12.51 10.04 -9.33
CA ASP A 181 13.04 10.49 -10.62
C ASP A 181 13.46 9.31 -11.50
N TYR A 182 14.02 8.26 -10.91
CA TYR A 182 14.37 7.04 -11.63
C TYR A 182 13.13 6.27 -12.12
N TYR A 183 12.06 6.15 -11.31
CA TYR A 183 10.80 5.58 -11.77
C TYR A 183 10.22 6.38 -12.93
N MET A 184 10.25 7.72 -12.85
CA MET A 184 9.76 8.58 -13.92
C MET A 184 10.58 8.43 -15.21
N ASP A 185 11.91 8.31 -15.12
CA ASP A 185 12.79 8.07 -16.28
C ASP A 185 12.53 6.71 -16.93
N VAL A 186 12.35 5.65 -16.12
CA VAL A 186 11.96 4.32 -16.61
C VAL A 186 10.59 4.36 -17.28
N LEU A 187 9.62 5.01 -16.62
CA LEU A 187 8.24 5.13 -17.07
C LEU A 187 8.13 5.87 -18.40
N THR A 188 8.92 6.93 -18.58
CA THR A 188 8.85 7.82 -19.76
C THR A 188 9.88 7.50 -20.85
N SER A 189 10.64 6.40 -20.69
CA SER A 189 11.56 5.89 -21.70
C SER A 189 10.81 5.54 -23.00
N PRO A 190 11.46 5.62 -24.19
CA PRO A 190 10.81 5.38 -25.48
C PRO A 190 9.99 4.10 -25.52
N SER A 191 8.78 4.17 -26.11
CA SER A 191 7.72 3.15 -26.00
C SER A 191 8.17 1.74 -26.39
N ASP A 192 9.01 1.58 -27.41
CA ASP A 192 9.51 0.26 -27.84
C ASP A 192 10.43 -0.44 -26.83
N THR A 193 10.92 0.30 -25.84
CA THR A 193 11.74 -0.21 -24.74
C THR A 193 11.09 -0.01 -23.37
N SER A 194 9.87 0.55 -23.33
CA SER A 194 9.17 0.82 -22.08
C SER A 194 8.71 -0.50 -21.46
N PRO A 195 8.99 -0.73 -20.16
CA PRO A 195 8.45 -1.91 -19.47
C PRO A 195 6.93 -1.89 -19.39
N LEU A 196 6.27 -0.76 -19.67
CA LEU A 196 4.82 -0.63 -19.57
C LEU A 196 4.07 -0.68 -20.89
N LYS A 197 4.74 -0.96 -22.01
CA LYS A 197 4.07 -1.05 -23.33
C LYS A 197 2.86 -2.00 -23.32
N ASN A 198 2.92 -3.07 -22.51
CA ASN A 198 1.85 -4.06 -22.34
C ASN A 198 1.54 -4.34 -20.85
N ALA A 199 1.74 -3.38 -19.95
CA ALA A 199 1.57 -3.63 -18.51
C ALA A 199 0.11 -3.92 -18.14
N ALA A 200 -0.15 -4.99 -17.41
CA ALA A 200 -1.51 -5.26 -16.90
C ALA A 200 -1.82 -4.35 -15.70
N TYR A 201 -0.80 -4.09 -14.87
CA TYR A 201 -0.88 -3.25 -13.68
C TYR A 201 0.30 -2.28 -13.70
N PRO A 202 0.14 -1.05 -14.24
CA PRO A 202 1.27 -0.23 -14.68
C PRO A 202 2.22 0.20 -13.56
N GLU A 203 1.73 0.42 -12.34
CA GLU A 203 2.57 0.73 -11.20
C GLU A 203 3.26 -0.52 -10.65
N GLN A 204 2.55 -1.65 -10.55
CA GLN A 204 3.11 -2.91 -10.06
C GLN A 204 4.15 -3.45 -11.04
N ASP A 205 3.85 -3.48 -12.33
CA ASP A 205 4.77 -3.94 -13.38
C ASP A 205 6.02 -3.04 -13.46
N LEU A 206 5.86 -1.72 -13.23
CA LEU A 206 7.01 -0.80 -13.10
C LEU A 206 7.89 -1.17 -11.90
N LEU A 207 7.27 -1.40 -10.74
CA LEU A 207 8.00 -1.77 -9.51
C LEU A 207 8.67 -3.14 -9.65
N ILE A 208 7.99 -4.14 -10.23
CA ILE A 208 8.55 -5.45 -10.56
C ILE A 208 9.75 -5.27 -11.48
N TYR A 209 9.63 -4.48 -12.54
CA TYR A 209 10.75 -4.24 -13.44
C TYR A 209 11.91 -3.60 -12.67
N VAL A 210 11.72 -2.47 -11.99
CA VAL A 210 12.82 -1.75 -11.32
C VAL A 210 13.46 -2.59 -10.20
N HIS A 211 12.66 -3.38 -9.48
CA HIS A 211 13.09 -4.16 -8.33
C HIS A 211 13.22 -5.66 -8.58
N ARG A 212 13.27 -6.11 -9.83
CA ARG A 212 13.55 -7.51 -10.18
C ARG A 212 14.85 -8.01 -9.55
N GLN A 213 14.93 -9.30 -9.26
CA GLN A 213 16.06 -9.91 -8.54
C GLN A 213 17.40 -9.73 -9.26
N GLU A 214 17.38 -9.80 -10.59
CA GLU A 214 18.54 -9.59 -11.49
C GLU A 214 18.94 -8.11 -11.62
N GLY A 215 18.09 -7.20 -11.13
CA GLY A 215 18.27 -5.76 -11.25
C GLY A 215 19.27 -5.19 -10.24
N PRO A 216 19.60 -3.89 -10.38
CA PRO A 216 20.52 -3.23 -9.46
C PRO A 216 19.91 -2.99 -8.07
N MET A 217 18.58 -3.01 -7.96
CA MET A 217 17.85 -2.66 -6.74
C MET A 217 16.79 -3.70 -6.41
N PRO A 218 17.12 -4.99 -6.23
CA PRO A 218 16.12 -6.01 -5.96
C PRO A 218 15.29 -5.69 -4.71
N TYR A 219 13.98 -5.97 -4.73
CA TYR A 219 13.17 -5.86 -3.52
C TYR A 219 13.45 -7.03 -2.58
N ARG A 220 13.18 -6.79 -1.30
CA ARG A 220 13.16 -7.79 -0.24
C ARG A 220 11.76 -8.39 -0.13
N ARG A 221 11.65 -9.71 -0.21
CA ARG A 221 10.35 -10.38 -0.02
C ARG A 221 9.89 -10.23 1.43
N ILE A 222 8.68 -9.71 1.61
CA ILE A 222 7.94 -9.75 2.88
C ILE A 222 7.15 -11.06 2.87
N PRO A 223 7.31 -11.93 3.88
CA PRO A 223 6.58 -13.19 3.97
C PRO A 223 5.06 -12.99 4.03
N VAL A 224 4.31 -13.98 3.52
CA VAL A 224 2.84 -14.00 3.51
C VAL A 224 2.25 -13.90 4.92
N SER A 225 2.98 -14.30 5.96
CA SER A 225 2.58 -14.11 7.36
C SER A 225 2.37 -12.63 7.75
N TRP A 226 2.90 -11.67 6.98
CA TRP A 226 2.58 -10.25 7.16
C TRP A 226 1.31 -9.84 6.45
N SER A 227 1.16 -10.22 5.19
CA SER A 227 -0.01 -9.89 4.37
C SER A 227 -0.21 -10.95 3.31
N ALA A 228 -1.44 -11.44 3.17
CA ALA A 228 -1.82 -12.25 2.02
C ALA A 228 -2.98 -11.64 1.24
N ASN A 229 -3.09 -12.10 0.00
CA ASN A 229 -4.02 -11.63 -1.00
C ASN A 229 -4.88 -12.81 -1.48
N ASP A 230 -5.76 -13.34 -0.64
CA ASP A 230 -6.86 -14.21 -1.12
C ASP A 230 -7.89 -14.43 -0.01
N GLY A 231 -9.15 -14.53 -0.40
CA GLY A 231 -10.21 -15.06 0.45
C GLY A 231 -10.02 -16.54 0.78
N GLU A 232 -9.28 -17.30 -0.02
CA GLU A 232 -9.02 -18.75 0.14
C GLU A 232 -7.75 -19.08 0.95
N MET A 233 -7.46 -18.30 2.00
CA MET A 233 -6.41 -18.67 2.95
C MET A 233 -6.63 -20.07 3.51
N ALA A 234 -5.69 -20.98 3.22
CA ALA A 234 -5.63 -22.29 3.86
C ALA A 234 -5.55 -22.11 5.39
N ASP A 235 -6.43 -22.78 6.13
CA ASP A 235 -6.46 -22.74 7.59
C ASP A 235 -5.12 -23.21 8.21
N GLU A 236 -4.28 -23.93 7.46
CA GLU A 236 -2.93 -24.34 7.88
C GLU A 236 -1.95 -23.18 8.10
N LEU A 237 -2.04 -22.09 7.32
CA LEU A 237 -1.27 -20.87 7.60
C LEU A 237 -1.81 -20.14 8.83
N ALA A 238 -3.11 -20.29 9.13
CA ALA A 238 -3.67 -19.85 10.40
C ALA A 238 -3.10 -20.65 11.59
N LEU A 239 -2.73 -21.93 11.39
CA LEU A 239 -2.06 -22.75 12.41
C LEU A 239 -0.59 -22.35 12.68
N LEU A 240 0.05 -21.63 11.77
CA LEU A 240 1.42 -21.10 11.95
C LEU A 240 1.48 -19.72 12.64
N GLY A 241 0.38 -19.30 13.28
CA GLY A 241 0.27 -17.99 13.95
C GLY A 241 -0.50 -16.94 13.14
N GLY A 242 -1.05 -17.31 11.98
CA GLY A 242 -1.92 -16.46 11.17
C GLY A 242 -1.20 -15.33 10.45
N VAL A 243 -1.89 -14.75 9.47
CA VAL A 243 -1.42 -13.54 8.79
C VAL A 243 -1.76 -12.29 9.61
N LYS A 244 -0.94 -11.25 9.48
CA LYS A 244 -1.13 -10.00 10.22
C LYS A 244 -2.05 -9.02 9.51
N SER A 245 -2.19 -9.11 8.19
CA SER A 245 -3.14 -8.35 7.39
C SER A 245 -3.68 -9.16 6.21
N LEU A 246 -4.80 -8.68 5.68
CA LEU A 246 -5.47 -9.25 4.53
C LEU A 246 -5.73 -8.15 3.52
N HIS A 247 -5.34 -8.37 2.26
CA HIS A 247 -5.71 -7.55 1.12
C HIS A 247 -6.91 -8.23 0.42
N VAL A 248 -8.11 -7.98 0.93
CA VAL A 248 -9.35 -8.58 0.42
C VAL A 248 -10.53 -7.63 0.57
N LYS A 249 -11.41 -7.64 -0.43
CA LYS A 249 -12.65 -6.87 -0.44
C LYS A 249 -13.68 -7.54 0.47
N GLY A 250 -13.75 -7.08 1.71
CA GLY A 250 -14.61 -7.63 2.78
C GLY A 250 -16.08 -7.22 2.72
N TRP A 251 -16.47 -6.32 1.83
CA TRP A 251 -17.83 -5.79 1.74
C TRP A 251 -18.75 -6.63 0.84
N ASN A 252 -20.07 -6.46 1.04
CA ASN A 252 -21.08 -7.14 0.23
C ASN A 252 -21.11 -6.56 -1.19
N GLY A 253 -21.28 -7.44 -2.19
CA GLY A 253 -21.32 -7.03 -3.60
C GLY A 253 -19.95 -6.64 -4.17
N ALA A 254 -18.85 -7.00 -3.49
CA ALA A 254 -17.52 -6.87 -4.06
C ALA A 254 -17.37 -7.74 -5.32
N GLU A 255 -16.75 -7.18 -6.35
CA GLU A 255 -16.49 -7.85 -7.62
C GLU A 255 -14.99 -7.78 -7.99
N GLY A 256 -14.58 -8.66 -8.90
CA GLY A 256 -13.21 -8.76 -9.40
C GLY A 256 -12.28 -9.58 -8.49
N GLY A 257 -10.96 -9.33 -8.59
CA GLY A 257 -9.96 -10.01 -7.76
C GLY A 257 -10.10 -9.69 -6.27
N ASN A 258 -9.58 -10.60 -5.44
CA ASN A 258 -9.48 -10.48 -3.97
C ASN A 258 -10.83 -10.33 -3.24
N VAL A 259 -11.93 -10.85 -3.79
CA VAL A 259 -13.20 -10.90 -3.05
C VAL A 259 -13.07 -11.85 -1.87
N ALA A 260 -13.32 -11.33 -0.66
CA ALA A 260 -13.24 -12.11 0.56
C ALA A 260 -14.27 -13.25 0.57
N ASN A 261 -13.92 -14.41 1.14
CA ASN A 261 -14.89 -15.48 1.43
C ASN A 261 -15.83 -15.10 2.58
N ASP A 262 -16.80 -15.95 2.92
CA ASP A 262 -17.80 -15.65 3.97
C ASP A 262 -17.19 -15.40 5.35
N LYS A 263 -16.13 -16.13 5.71
CA LYS A 263 -15.39 -15.95 6.96
C LYS A 263 -14.83 -14.54 7.05
N TRP A 264 -14.07 -14.11 6.04
CA TRP A 264 -13.41 -12.80 6.04
C TRP A 264 -14.36 -11.64 5.80
N ARG A 265 -15.46 -11.84 5.05
CA ARG A 265 -16.57 -10.87 5.00
C ARG A 265 -17.22 -10.67 6.36
N GLY A 266 -17.44 -11.77 7.10
CA GLY A 266 -17.95 -11.73 8.47
C GLY A 266 -17.03 -10.96 9.41
N GLU A 267 -15.73 -11.19 9.31
CA GLU A 267 -14.73 -10.52 10.14
C GLU A 267 -14.63 -9.01 9.81
N TRP A 268 -14.56 -8.65 8.53
CA TRP A 268 -14.53 -7.25 8.11
C TRP A 268 -15.75 -6.47 8.65
N ARG A 269 -16.96 -7.06 8.60
CA ARG A 269 -18.17 -6.43 9.16
C ARG A 269 -18.06 -6.17 10.66
N LYS A 270 -17.57 -7.14 11.43
CA LYS A 270 -17.36 -6.97 12.89
C LYS A 270 -16.39 -5.83 13.18
N LEU A 271 -15.29 -5.78 12.46
CA LEU A 271 -14.27 -4.74 12.61
C LEU A 271 -14.81 -3.34 12.26
N VAL A 272 -15.64 -3.25 11.21
CA VAL A 272 -16.34 -2.00 10.85
C VAL A 272 -17.34 -1.59 11.92
N ASP A 273 -18.09 -2.52 12.50
CA ASP A 273 -19.03 -2.24 13.59
C ASP A 273 -18.30 -1.74 14.85
N GLU A 274 -17.17 -2.36 15.20
CA GLU A 274 -16.29 -1.93 16.29
C GLU A 274 -15.78 -0.50 16.09
N MET A 275 -15.24 -0.20 14.91
CA MET A 275 -14.82 1.16 14.52
C MET A 275 -15.96 2.17 14.65
N ASN A 276 -17.13 1.85 14.10
CA ASN A 276 -18.27 2.76 14.12
C ASN A 276 -18.76 3.03 15.56
N LEU A 277 -18.72 2.02 16.44
CA LEU A 277 -19.02 2.20 17.85
C LEU A 277 -17.99 3.12 18.53
N TYR A 278 -16.69 2.92 18.27
CA TYR A 278 -15.63 3.76 18.82
C TYR A 278 -15.82 5.24 18.49
N TYR A 279 -15.97 5.58 17.20
CA TYR A 279 -16.11 6.99 16.80
C TYR A 279 -17.43 7.61 17.26
N ARG A 280 -18.52 6.82 17.38
CA ARG A 280 -19.78 7.29 17.95
C ARG A 280 -19.62 7.67 19.42
N VAL A 281 -18.97 6.82 20.22
CA VAL A 281 -18.71 7.08 21.65
C VAL A 281 -17.79 8.29 21.81
N LEU A 282 -16.74 8.40 20.99
CA LEU A 282 -15.83 9.54 20.99
C LEU A 282 -16.56 10.86 20.74
N GLN A 283 -17.44 10.90 19.72
CA GLN A 283 -18.26 12.08 19.41
C GLN A 283 -19.21 12.47 20.55
N MET A 284 -19.82 11.50 21.23
CA MET A 284 -20.68 11.78 22.39
C MET A 284 -19.90 12.40 23.54
N HIS A 285 -18.65 11.97 23.77
CA HIS A 285 -17.82 12.53 24.83
C HIS A 285 -17.32 13.95 24.51
N THR A 286 -17.01 14.26 23.26
CA THR A 286 -16.61 15.62 22.86
C THR A 286 -17.75 16.62 23.02
N VAL A 287 -18.97 16.27 22.60
CA VAL A 287 -20.15 17.14 22.75
C VAL A 287 -20.45 17.43 24.23
N ASN A 288 -20.43 16.39 25.08
CA ASN A 288 -20.65 16.54 26.52
C ASN A 288 -19.53 17.31 27.25
N ALA A 289 -18.34 17.43 26.66
CA ALA A 289 -17.24 18.22 27.20
C ALA A 289 -17.39 19.70 26.83
N ASP A 290 -17.80 19.99 25.60
CA ASP A 290 -18.04 21.37 25.13
C ASP A 290 -19.21 22.02 25.87
N GLU A 291 -20.31 21.28 26.10
CA GLU A 291 -21.46 21.79 26.88
C GLU A 291 -21.10 22.14 28.33
N ARG A 292 -20.12 21.46 28.94
CA ARG A 292 -19.66 21.75 30.32
C ARG A 292 -18.69 22.93 30.43
N ILE A 293 -18.17 23.42 29.31
CA ILE A 293 -17.26 24.58 29.27
C ILE A 293 -18.05 25.88 29.01
N THR A 294 -19.30 25.76 28.55
CA THR A 294 -20.20 26.90 28.28
C THR A 294 -21.12 27.30 29.44
N ASP A 295 -21.04 26.60 30.58
CA ASP A 295 -21.73 26.90 31.84
C ASP A 295 -20.76 27.48 32.89
#